data_AF-A0A4S8JU00-F1
#
_entry.id   AF-A0A4S8JU00-F1
#
_cell.length_a   1.000
_cell.length_b   1.000
_cell.length_c   1.000
_cell.angle_alpha   90.00
_cell.angle_beta   90.00
_cell.angle_gamma   90.00
#
_symmetry.space_group_name_H-M   'P 1'
#
loop_
_entity.id
_entity.type
_entity.pdbx_description
1 polymer ?
#
loop_
_entity_poly.entity_id
_entity_poly.type
_entity_poly.pdbx_seq_one_letter_code
_entity_poly.pdbx_strand_id
1 'polypeptide(L)'
;MEAADAKQEAEAPLRTAVGVKDVEEEKAPIPSPAERKLDDSDAVAIDESDEDPSTEKSTEISAESVLARLETEKRLSLIKAWEDNEKTKVENKVVKKLSSIMVWEISRKAAVEAELKRKEEELEKKKAEYAEKIKNKIALLHRFAEEKRAMVEARRGEELLKVEEVAAKYRATGLAPKKLLGCFGP
;
A
#
# COMPACT_ATOMS: atom_id res chain seq x y z
N MET A 1 67.83 11.73 -5.22
CA MET A 1 67.12 11.03 -6.31
C MET A 1 66.03 10.25 -5.63
N GLU A 2 64.73 10.53 -5.75
CA GLU A 2 63.93 11.25 -6.75
C GLU A 2 62.60 11.55 -6.00
N ALA A 3 62.30 12.80 -5.66
CA ALA A 3 61.36 13.69 -6.33
C ALA A 3 60.00 13.08 -6.76
N ALA A 4 58.94 13.60 -6.15
CA ALA A 4 57.57 13.82 -6.67
C ALA A 4 56.78 12.59 -7.20
N ASP A 5 55.47 12.53 -7.21
CA ASP A 5 54.48 13.59 -7.38
C ASP A 5 53.13 13.12 -6.85
N ALA A 6 52.33 14.09 -6.42
CA ALA A 6 50.98 13.92 -5.95
C ALA A 6 50.06 13.64 -7.15
N LYS A 7 49.03 12.82 -6.94
CA LYS A 7 47.79 13.02 -7.69
C LYS A 7 46.59 12.80 -6.80
N GLN A 8 46.07 13.94 -6.35
CA GLN A 8 44.71 14.15 -5.90
C GLN A 8 43.75 13.62 -6.98
N GLU A 9 42.68 12.93 -6.56
CA GLU A 9 41.46 12.94 -7.35
C GLU A 9 40.31 13.39 -6.45
N ALA A 10 39.72 14.49 -6.90
CA ALA A 10 38.82 15.35 -6.18
C ALA A 10 37.39 14.81 -6.16
N GLU A 11 36.69 15.17 -5.09
CA GLU A 11 35.26 14.97 -4.91
C GLU A 11 34.44 16.09 -5.60
N ALA A 12 33.26 15.70 -6.09
CA ALA A 12 32.05 16.49 -6.45
C ALA A 12 31.90 17.03 -7.91
N PRO A 13 30.67 17.31 -8.42
CA PRO A 13 29.32 17.06 -7.88
C PRO A 13 28.31 16.37 -8.85
N LEU A 14 27.18 15.96 -8.27
CA LEU A 14 25.90 15.67 -8.93
C LEU A 14 25.52 16.70 -10.00
N ARG A 15 25.10 16.23 -11.18
CA ARG A 15 24.22 16.99 -12.09
C ARG A 15 23.10 16.12 -12.66
N THR A 16 21.98 16.79 -12.71
CA THR A 16 20.58 16.39 -12.89
C THR A 16 20.20 16.15 -14.36
N ALA A 17 19.05 15.48 -14.51
CA ALA A 17 18.02 15.66 -15.55
C ALA A 17 17.97 14.68 -16.74
N VAL A 18 16.71 14.50 -17.16
CA VAL A 18 16.15 13.86 -18.37
C VAL A 18 15.71 12.41 -18.14
N GLY A 19 14.43 12.05 -18.27
CA GLY A 19 13.25 12.83 -18.64
C GLY A 19 12.00 11.99 -18.38
N VAL A 20 10.96 12.67 -17.91
CA VAL A 20 9.59 12.16 -17.87
C VAL A 20 9.14 11.93 -19.31
N LYS A 21 8.58 10.75 -19.58
CA LYS A 21 7.76 10.51 -20.77
C LYS A 21 6.41 10.00 -20.31
N ASP A 22 5.43 10.81 -20.66
CA ASP A 22 3.99 10.64 -20.54
C ASP A 22 3.49 9.38 -21.25
N VAL A 23 2.53 8.70 -20.64
CA VAL A 23 1.48 7.89 -21.28
C VAL A 23 0.26 8.02 -20.35
N GLU A 24 -0.55 9.04 -20.59
CA GLU A 24 -1.79 8.99 -21.39
C GLU A 24 -2.97 8.47 -20.55
N GLU A 25 -3.71 9.47 -20.09
CA GLU A 25 -4.91 9.42 -19.26
C GLU A 25 -6.11 9.02 -20.15
N GLU A 26 -6.51 7.75 -20.11
CA GLU A 26 -7.73 7.31 -20.78
C GLU A 26 -8.95 7.60 -19.90
N LYS A 27 -9.57 8.74 -20.20
CA LYS A 27 -10.82 9.26 -19.65
C LYS A 27 -12.01 8.44 -20.15
N ALA A 28 -12.63 7.64 -19.28
CA ALA A 28 -13.96 7.08 -19.49
C ALA A 28 -15.02 7.80 -18.62
N PRO A 29 -16.14 8.31 -19.17
CA PRO A 29 -17.09 9.14 -18.41
C PRO A 29 -18.04 8.28 -17.57
N ILE A 30 -18.14 8.59 -16.29
CA ILE A 30 -19.15 8.04 -15.37
C ILE A 30 -20.46 8.83 -15.60
N PRO A 31 -21.59 8.20 -15.98
CA PRO A 31 -22.88 8.89 -15.95
C PRO A 31 -23.43 8.89 -14.52
N SER A 32 -23.63 10.10 -13.98
CA SER A 32 -24.29 10.36 -12.69
C SER A 32 -25.78 9.94 -12.72
N PRO A 33 -26.36 9.40 -11.63
CA PRO A 33 -27.78 9.11 -11.55
C PRO A 33 -28.59 10.41 -11.35
N ALA A 34 -29.32 10.82 -12.38
CA ALA A 34 -30.31 11.88 -12.27
C ALA A 34 -31.59 11.33 -11.60
N GLU A 35 -31.93 11.96 -10.48
CA GLU A 35 -33.16 11.82 -9.71
C GLU A 35 -34.40 11.96 -10.62
N ARG A 36 -35.36 11.04 -10.50
CA ARG A 36 -36.71 11.23 -11.06
C ARG A 36 -37.70 11.27 -9.89
N LYS A 37 -38.18 12.48 -9.60
CA LYS A 37 -39.39 12.70 -8.83
C LYS A 37 -40.57 12.22 -9.68
N LEU A 38 -41.33 11.26 -9.16
CA LEU A 38 -42.64 10.91 -9.69
C LEU A 38 -43.65 11.81 -8.98
N ASP A 39 -44.21 12.74 -9.73
CA ASP A 39 -45.32 13.59 -9.31
C ASP A 39 -46.62 12.90 -9.73
N ASP A 40 -47.54 12.83 -8.78
CA ASP A 40 -48.76 12.03 -8.80
C ASP A 40 -49.91 12.99 -9.12
N SER A 41 -50.45 12.94 -10.34
CA SER A 41 -51.70 13.61 -10.72
C SER A 41 -52.13 13.18 -12.11
N ASP A 42 -53.05 12.21 -12.16
CA ASP A 42 -54.08 12.24 -13.20
C ASP A 42 -55.40 11.76 -12.59
N ALA A 43 -56.21 12.76 -12.22
CA ALA A 43 -57.57 12.59 -11.75
C ALA A 43 -58.49 12.56 -12.97
N VAL A 44 -59.05 11.40 -13.27
CA VAL A 44 -60.16 11.30 -14.23
C VAL A 44 -61.45 11.19 -13.42
N ALA A 45 -62.19 12.30 -13.44
CA ALA A 45 -63.59 12.36 -13.04
C ALA A 45 -64.41 11.45 -13.95
N ILE A 46 -65.16 10.53 -13.35
CA ILE A 46 -66.26 9.84 -14.01
C ILE A 46 -67.52 10.13 -13.18
N ASP A 47 -68.42 10.77 -13.90
CA ASP A 47 -69.73 11.32 -13.57
C ASP A 47 -70.64 10.28 -12.88
N GLU A 48 -71.31 10.73 -11.82
CA GLU A 48 -72.44 10.04 -11.21
C GLU A 48 -73.63 10.10 -12.17
N SER A 49 -74.20 8.95 -12.49
CA SER A 49 -75.55 8.86 -13.04
C SER A 49 -76.23 7.70 -12.34
N ASP A 50 -76.97 8.05 -11.28
CA ASP A 50 -77.94 7.19 -10.62
C ASP A 50 -79.06 6.81 -11.60
N GLU A 51 -79.27 5.51 -11.79
CA GLU A 51 -80.61 4.91 -11.87
C GLU A 51 -80.57 3.49 -11.27
N ASP A 52 -81.19 3.37 -10.09
CA ASP A 52 -81.72 2.13 -9.50
C ASP A 52 -83.19 1.99 -9.97
N PRO A 53 -83.89 0.82 -9.92
CA PRO A 53 -83.54 -0.37 -9.18
C PRO A 53 -83.81 -1.70 -9.90
N SER A 54 -83.49 -2.79 -9.21
CA SER A 54 -84.10 -4.10 -9.38
C SER A 54 -83.60 -4.89 -10.60
N THR A 55 -82.71 -5.84 -10.32
CA THR A 55 -83.08 -7.24 -10.48
C THR A 55 -82.20 -8.05 -9.53
N GLU A 56 -82.78 -8.50 -8.40
CA GLU A 56 -82.29 -9.69 -7.70
C GLU A 56 -82.40 -10.87 -8.66
N LYS A 57 -81.46 -10.99 -9.59
CA LYS A 57 -81.25 -12.21 -10.34
C LYS A 57 -80.25 -12.98 -9.52
N SER A 58 -80.76 -13.86 -8.67
CA SER A 58 -80.07 -15.08 -8.29
C SER A 58 -79.56 -15.72 -9.58
N THR A 59 -78.37 -15.33 -10.03
CA THR A 59 -77.64 -16.05 -11.06
C THR A 59 -77.39 -17.40 -10.45
N GLU A 60 -78.23 -18.37 -10.79
CA GLU A 60 -77.81 -19.76 -10.87
C GLU A 60 -76.55 -19.74 -11.73
N ILE A 61 -75.40 -19.66 -11.06
CA ILE A 61 -74.10 -19.80 -11.71
C ILE A 61 -74.14 -21.24 -12.22
N SER A 62 -74.46 -21.39 -13.51
CA SER A 62 -74.52 -22.69 -14.14
C SER A 62 -73.19 -23.39 -13.87
N ALA A 63 -73.23 -24.64 -13.44
CA ALA A 63 -72.05 -25.44 -13.15
C ALA A 63 -71.03 -25.37 -14.30
N GLU A 64 -71.52 -25.28 -15.54
CA GLU A 64 -70.72 -25.12 -16.76
C GLU A 64 -69.87 -23.82 -16.75
N SER A 65 -70.43 -22.71 -16.28
CA SER A 65 -69.71 -21.43 -16.19
C SER A 65 -68.62 -21.45 -15.11
N VAL A 66 -68.86 -22.16 -14.00
CA VAL A 66 -67.84 -22.38 -12.96
C VAL A 66 -66.73 -23.26 -13.49
N LEU A 67 -67.07 -24.35 -14.21
CA LEU A 67 -66.09 -25.25 -14.81
C LEU A 67 -65.22 -24.54 -15.84
N ALA A 68 -65.81 -23.76 -16.76
CA ALA A 68 -65.06 -22.97 -17.73
C ALA A 68 -64.09 -21.99 -17.06
N ARG A 69 -64.53 -21.32 -15.99
CA ARG A 69 -63.66 -20.44 -15.20
C ARG A 69 -62.51 -21.22 -14.56
N LEU A 70 -62.78 -22.35 -13.91
CA LEU A 70 -61.75 -23.20 -13.31
C LEU A 70 -60.75 -23.73 -14.34
N GLU A 71 -61.21 -24.09 -15.54
CA GLU A 71 -60.33 -24.50 -16.65
C GLU A 71 -59.43 -23.35 -17.12
N THR A 72 -59.96 -22.13 -17.23
CA THR A 72 -59.15 -20.96 -17.56
C THR A 72 -58.13 -20.64 -16.47
N GLU A 73 -58.52 -20.69 -15.19
CA GLU A 73 -57.62 -20.49 -14.05
C GLU A 73 -56.50 -21.54 -14.01
N LYS A 74 -56.84 -22.81 -14.28
CA LYS A 74 -55.87 -23.90 -14.43
C LYS A 74 -54.89 -23.64 -15.57
N ARG A 75 -55.39 -23.22 -16.74
CA ARG A 75 -54.54 -22.88 -17.91
C ARG A 75 -53.60 -21.72 -17.61
N LEU A 76 -54.11 -20.64 -17.02
CA LEU A 76 -53.30 -19.46 -16.65
C LEU A 76 -52.24 -19.81 -15.62
N SER A 77 -52.59 -20.64 -14.62
CA SER A 77 -51.64 -21.12 -13.61
C SER A 77 -50.51 -21.93 -14.23
N LEU A 78 -50.81 -22.81 -15.20
CA LEU A 78 -49.79 -23.58 -15.91
C LEU A 78 -48.88 -22.69 -16.75
N ILE A 79 -49.44 -21.70 -17.47
CA ILE A 79 -48.66 -20.73 -18.25
C ILE A 79 -47.72 -19.94 -17.34
N LYS A 80 -48.23 -19.44 -16.21
CA LYS A 80 -47.43 -18.69 -15.23
C LYS A 80 -46.29 -19.54 -14.67
N ALA A 81 -46.57 -20.77 -14.25
CA ALA A 81 -45.53 -21.68 -13.75
C ALA A 81 -44.46 -21.99 -14.81
N TRP A 82 -44.85 -22.11 -16.08
CA TRP A 82 -43.91 -22.28 -17.18
C TRP A 82 -43.07 -21.02 -17.43
N GLU A 83 -43.69 -19.85 -17.44
CA GLU A 83 -43.02 -18.56 -17.59
C GLU A 83 -41.99 -18.33 -16.47
N ASP A 84 -42.39 -18.57 -15.22
CA ASP A 84 -41.51 -18.42 -14.05
C ASP A 84 -40.31 -19.39 -14.14
N ASN A 85 -40.54 -20.63 -14.58
CA ASN A 85 -39.46 -21.58 -14.83
C ASN A 85 -38.49 -21.12 -15.95
N GLU A 86 -39.00 -20.54 -17.03
CA GLU A 86 -38.15 -19.96 -18.08
C GLU A 86 -37.36 -18.75 -17.59
N LYS A 87 -37.96 -17.86 -16.78
CA LYS A 87 -37.26 -16.75 -16.13
C LYS A 87 -36.13 -17.26 -15.23
N THR A 88 -36.41 -18.22 -14.35
CA THR A 88 -35.40 -18.81 -13.47
C THR A 88 -34.25 -19.46 -14.26
N LYS A 89 -34.50 -20.07 -15.42
CA LYS A 89 -33.43 -20.59 -16.29
C LYS A 89 -32.52 -19.48 -16.80
N VAL A 90 -33.07 -18.33 -17.20
CA VAL A 90 -32.30 -17.18 -17.65
C VAL A 90 -31.52 -16.57 -16.48
N GLU A 91 -32.16 -16.35 -15.34
CA GLU A 91 -31.53 -15.82 -14.13
C GLU A 91 -30.35 -16.68 -13.69
N ASN A 92 -30.52 -18.00 -13.63
CA ASN A 92 -29.43 -18.93 -13.28
C ASN A 92 -28.23 -18.83 -14.24
N LYS A 93 -28.47 -18.58 -15.53
CA LYS A 93 -27.37 -18.34 -16.49
C LYS A 93 -26.66 -17.02 -16.22
N VAL A 94 -27.41 -15.96 -15.90
CA VAL A 94 -26.86 -14.63 -15.59
C VAL A 94 -26.07 -14.68 -14.29
N VAL A 95 -26.61 -15.27 -13.23
CA VAL A 95 -25.94 -15.42 -11.93
C VAL A 95 -24.61 -16.13 -12.10
N LYS A 96 -24.54 -17.24 -12.85
CA LYS A 96 -23.27 -17.95 -13.13
C LYS A 96 -22.23 -17.05 -13.81
N LYS A 97 -22.65 -16.25 -14.79
CA LYS A 97 -21.75 -15.31 -15.48
C LYS A 97 -21.25 -14.21 -14.54
N LEU A 98 -22.15 -13.62 -13.75
CA LEU A 98 -21.79 -12.59 -12.77
C LEU A 98 -20.83 -13.14 -11.70
N SER A 99 -21.08 -14.34 -11.19
CA SER A 99 -20.16 -15.00 -10.25
C SER A 99 -18.78 -15.25 -10.87
N SER A 100 -18.73 -15.66 -12.15
CA SER A 100 -17.45 -15.83 -12.85
C SER A 100 -16.68 -14.51 -13.01
N ILE A 101 -17.38 -13.42 -13.33
CA ILE A 101 -16.79 -12.08 -13.44
C ILE A 101 -16.26 -11.64 -12.07
N MET A 102 -17.06 -11.79 -11.01
CA MET A 102 -16.68 -11.42 -9.65
C MET A 102 -15.41 -12.15 -9.18
N VAL A 103 -15.32 -13.46 -9.40
CA VAL A 103 -14.13 -14.24 -9.05
C VAL A 103 -12.91 -13.78 -9.85
N TRP A 104 -13.08 -13.48 -11.13
CA TRP A 104 -12.00 -12.97 -11.98
C TRP A 104 -11.51 -11.59 -11.51
N GLU A 105 -12.41 -10.68 -11.16
CA GLU A 105 -12.08 -9.37 -10.60
C GLU A 105 -11.32 -9.48 -9.28
N ILE A 106 -11.79 -10.33 -8.36
CA ILE A 106 -11.10 -10.60 -7.09
C ILE A 106 -9.69 -11.14 -7.36
N SER A 107 -9.53 -12.07 -8.30
CA SER A 107 -8.23 -12.63 -8.67
C SER A 107 -7.28 -11.59 -9.25
N ARG A 108 -7.77 -10.71 -10.14
CA ARG A 108 -6.97 -9.62 -10.71
C ARG A 108 -6.57 -8.59 -9.66
N LYS A 109 -7.50 -8.21 -8.78
CA LYS A 109 -7.22 -7.30 -7.66
C LYS A 109 -6.13 -7.88 -6.74
N ALA A 110 -6.27 -9.13 -6.34
CA ALA A 110 -5.29 -9.82 -5.51
C ALA A 110 -3.90 -9.90 -6.18
N ALA A 111 -3.85 -10.09 -7.51
CA ALA A 111 -2.59 -10.09 -8.24
C ALA A 111 -1.88 -8.72 -8.18
N VAL A 112 -2.62 -7.63 -8.41
CA VAL A 112 -2.07 -6.26 -8.35
C VAL A 112 -1.65 -5.90 -6.92
N GLU A 113 -2.44 -6.26 -5.91
CA GLU A 113 -2.09 -6.03 -4.50
C GLU A 113 -0.84 -6.82 -4.09
N ALA A 114 -0.64 -8.04 -4.61
CA ALA A 114 0.56 -8.82 -4.38
C ALA A 114 1.82 -8.18 -5.01
N GLU A 115 1.69 -7.60 -6.20
CA GLU A 115 2.78 -6.85 -6.85
C GLU A 115 3.17 -5.61 -6.04
N LEU A 116 2.19 -4.86 -5.53
CA LEU A 116 2.42 -3.72 -4.64
C LEU A 116 3.19 -4.15 -3.39
N LYS A 117 2.72 -5.19 -2.71
CA LYS A 117 3.36 -5.70 -1.49
C LYS A 117 4.81 -6.15 -1.75
N ARG A 118 5.06 -6.82 -2.89
CA ARG A 118 6.43 -7.19 -3.28
C ARG A 118 7.35 -5.97 -3.43
N LYS A 119 6.85 -4.90 -4.05
CA LYS A 119 7.62 -3.65 -4.21
C LYS A 119 7.90 -2.98 -2.86
N GLU A 120 6.94 -2.99 -1.95
CA GLU A 120 7.10 -2.48 -0.59
C GLU A 120 8.18 -3.26 0.18
N GLU A 121 8.16 -4.59 0.09
CA GLU A 121 9.20 -5.45 0.71
C GLU A 121 10.59 -5.20 0.11
N GLU A 122 10.70 -5.02 -1.22
CA GLU A 122 11.96 -4.67 -1.88
C GLU A 122 12.49 -3.30 -1.41
N LEU A 123 11.62 -2.32 -1.19
CA LEU A 123 11.99 -1.02 -0.67
C LEU A 123 12.44 -1.10 0.79
N GLU A 124 11.75 -1.87 1.61
CA GLU A 124 12.11 -2.02 3.03
C GLU A 124 13.45 -2.74 3.19
N LYS A 125 13.72 -3.78 2.39
CA LYS A 125 15.04 -4.43 2.34
C LYS A 125 16.16 -3.45 2.00
N LYS A 126 15.97 -2.63 0.95
CA LYS A 126 16.96 -1.61 0.57
C LYS A 126 17.19 -0.61 1.69
N LYS A 127 16.13 -0.13 2.35
CA LYS A 127 16.27 0.78 3.50
C LYS A 127 17.09 0.16 4.62
N ALA A 128 16.82 -1.10 4.98
CA ALA A 128 17.57 -1.82 6.00
C ALA A 128 19.05 -1.98 5.64
N GLU A 129 19.36 -2.38 4.40
CA GLU A 129 20.74 -2.51 3.90
C GLU A 129 21.50 -1.17 3.95
N TYR A 130 20.86 -0.07 3.56
CA TYR A 130 21.47 1.26 3.64
C TYR A 130 21.70 1.70 5.09
N ALA A 131 20.73 1.46 5.97
CA ALA A 131 20.87 1.75 7.40
C ALA A 131 22.04 0.97 8.02
N GLU A 132 22.21 -0.30 7.67
CA GLU A 132 23.34 -1.12 8.11
C GLU A 132 24.68 -0.57 7.58
N LYS A 133 24.77 -0.22 6.29
CA LYS A 133 25.98 0.39 5.72
C LYS A 133 26.39 1.67 6.44
N ILE A 134 25.43 2.51 6.81
CA ILE A 134 25.70 3.74 7.58
C ILE A 134 26.21 3.40 8.98
N LYS A 135 25.55 2.47 9.70
CA LYS A 135 26.00 2.01 11.02
C LYS A 135 27.42 1.44 10.97
N ASN A 136 27.73 0.63 9.96
CA ASN A 136 29.07 0.08 9.76
C ASN A 136 30.13 1.17 9.52
N LYS A 137 29.81 2.20 8.70
CA LYS A 137 30.71 3.34 8.51
C LYS A 137 30.96 4.11 9.81
N ILE A 138 29.92 4.33 10.61
CA ILE A 138 30.04 4.98 11.92
C ILE A 138 30.93 4.13 12.85
N ALA A 139 30.73 2.82 12.89
CA ALA A 139 31.54 1.92 13.70
C ALA A 139 33.02 1.92 13.27
N LEU A 140 33.30 1.93 11.96
CA LEU A 140 34.66 2.04 11.42
C LEU A 140 35.33 3.35 11.83
N LEU A 141 34.62 4.49 11.75
CA LEU A 141 35.13 5.78 12.17
C LEU A 141 35.44 5.80 13.67
N HIS A 142 34.55 5.23 14.49
CA HIS A 142 34.75 5.14 15.92
C HIS A 142 35.98 4.29 16.27
N ARG A 143 36.07 3.08 15.69
CA ARG A 143 37.22 2.19 15.86
C ARG A 143 38.53 2.87 15.45
N PHE A 144 38.56 3.56 14.30
CA PHE A 144 39.76 4.27 13.85
C PHE A 144 40.17 5.36 14.83
N ALA A 145 39.20 6.12 15.38
CA ALA A 145 39.47 7.13 16.39
C ALA A 145 40.02 6.51 17.68
N GLU A 146 39.47 5.38 18.13
CA GLU A 146 39.95 4.64 19.30
C GLU A 146 41.36 4.08 19.09
N GLU A 147 41.67 3.53 17.91
CA GLU A 147 43.02 3.08 17.55
C GLU A 147 44.04 4.22 17.64
N LYS A 148 43.67 5.43 17.17
CA LYS A 148 44.52 6.62 17.32
C LYS A 148 44.71 7.03 18.78
N ARG A 149 43.65 7.01 19.59
CA ARG A 149 43.74 7.29 21.04
C ARG A 149 44.63 6.29 21.75
N ALA A 150 44.47 4.99 21.47
CA ALA A 150 45.29 3.93 22.04
C ALA A 150 46.77 4.08 21.67
N MET A 151 47.07 4.46 20.42
CA MET A 151 48.45 4.73 19.99
C MET A 151 49.09 5.91 20.75
N VAL A 152 48.34 6.98 20.98
CA VAL A 152 48.81 8.13 21.75
C VAL A 152 49.06 7.74 23.21
N GLU A 153 48.14 7.01 23.83
CA GLU A 153 48.29 6.58 25.22
C GLU A 153 49.46 5.58 25.40
N ALA A 154 49.67 4.69 24.42
CA ALA A 154 50.83 3.80 24.41
C ALA A 154 52.16 4.57 24.36
N ARG A 155 52.26 5.58 23.50
CA ARG A 155 53.46 6.46 23.44
C ARG A 155 53.67 7.23 24.73
N ARG A 156 52.60 7.76 25.30
CA ARG A 156 52.64 8.43 26.61
C ARG A 156 53.18 7.50 27.70
N GLY A 157 52.67 6.27 27.76
CA GLY A 157 53.16 5.26 28.69
C GLY A 157 54.65 4.93 28.50
N GLU A 158 55.09 4.78 27.24
CA GLU A 158 56.49 4.54 26.91
C GLU A 158 57.41 5.71 27.36
N GLU A 159 57.00 6.96 27.11
CA GLU A 159 57.74 8.14 27.53
C GLU A 159 57.82 8.27 29.06
N LEU A 160 56.72 7.98 29.76
CA LEU A 160 56.70 7.97 31.23
C LEU A 160 57.63 6.90 31.80
N LEU A 161 57.62 5.68 31.24
CA LEU A 161 58.54 4.61 31.66
C LEU A 161 60.01 5.01 31.43
N LYS A 162 60.34 5.63 30.29
CA LYS A 162 61.71 6.14 30.04
C LYS A 162 62.14 7.16 31.07
N VAL A 163 61.25 8.09 31.43
CA VAL A 163 61.53 9.10 32.48
C VAL A 163 61.73 8.42 33.83
N GLU A 164 60.91 7.43 34.18
CA GLU A 164 61.03 6.68 35.43
C GLU A 164 62.33 5.88 35.49
N GLU A 165 62.71 5.19 34.41
CA GLU A 165 63.99 4.48 34.32
C GLU A 165 65.19 5.42 34.50
N VAL A 166 65.15 6.59 33.86
CA VAL A 166 66.20 7.61 34.01
C VAL A 166 66.23 8.15 35.44
N ALA A 167 65.07 8.43 36.04
CA ALA A 167 64.99 8.87 37.44
C ALA A 167 65.53 7.80 38.40
N ALA A 168 65.20 6.52 38.19
CA ALA A 168 65.72 5.40 38.97
C ALA A 168 67.25 5.29 38.85
N LYS A 169 67.82 5.48 37.66
CA LYS A 169 69.28 5.53 37.46
C LYS A 169 69.93 6.66 38.27
N TYR A 170 69.35 7.85 38.28
CA TYR A 170 69.87 8.96 39.11
C TYR A 170 69.75 8.66 40.62
N ARG A 171 68.63 8.09 41.08
CA ARG A 171 68.46 7.67 42.48
C ARG A 171 69.49 6.62 42.89
N ALA A 172 69.80 5.66 42.02
CA ALA A 172 70.77 4.59 42.30
C ALA A 172 72.23 5.08 42.28
N THR A 173 72.56 6.04 41.42
CA THR A 173 73.93 6.56 41.27
C THR A 173 74.25 7.74 42.19
N GLY A 174 73.24 8.38 42.78
CA GLY A 174 73.41 9.56 43.66
C GLY A 174 73.78 10.84 42.90
N LEU A 175 73.74 10.83 41.57
CA LEU A 175 74.03 12.00 40.73
C LEU A 175 72.76 12.82 40.47
N ALA A 176 72.89 14.14 40.44
CA ALA A 176 71.77 15.03 40.08
C ALA A 176 71.51 15.01 38.55
N PRO A 177 70.25 15.13 38.11
CA PRO A 177 69.93 15.24 36.68
C PRO A 177 70.65 16.42 36.01
N LYS A 178 71.35 16.14 34.90
CA LYS A 178 72.17 17.15 34.20
C LYS A 178 71.36 18.21 33.43
N LYS A 179 70.08 17.94 33.14
CA LYS A 179 69.14 18.89 32.53
C LYS A 179 68.03 19.17 33.55
N LEU A 180 68.23 20.18 34.39
CA LEU A 180 67.37 20.44 35.54
C LEU A 180 66.04 21.12 35.18
N LEU A 181 65.95 21.91 34.11
CA LEU A 181 64.77 22.74 33.83
C LEU A 181 64.70 23.04 32.32
N GLY A 182 63.93 22.27 31.55
CA GLY A 182 63.64 22.56 30.14
C GLY A 182 62.19 23.00 29.99
N CYS A 183 61.96 24.31 30.06
CA CYS A 183 60.76 25.09 29.73
C CYS A 183 59.44 24.31 29.55
N PHE A 184 58.58 24.38 30.57
CA PHE A 184 57.13 24.21 30.43
C PHE A 184 56.58 25.44 29.70
N GLY A 185 56.42 25.36 28.38
CA GLY A 185 55.70 26.35 27.58
C GLY A 185 54.22 25.97 27.43
N PRO A 186 53.30 26.95 27.25
CA PRO A 186 51.84 26.79 27.36
C PRO A 186 51.23 25.80 26.38
#